data_AF-A0A0F9JNK0-F1
#
_entry.id   AF-A0A0F9JNK0-F1
#
_cell.length_a   1.000
_cell.length_b   1.000
_cell.length_c   1.000
_cell.angle_alpha   90.00
_cell.angle_beta   90.00
_cell.angle_gamma   90.00
#
_symmetry.space_group_name_H-M   'P 1'
#
loop_
_entity.id
_entity.type
_entity.pdbx_description
1 polymer ?
#
loop_
_entity_poly.entity_id
_entity_poly.type
_entity_poly.pdbx_seq_one_letter_code
_entity_poly.pdbx_strand_id
1 'polypeptide(L)'
;MGFKIGVAIPIGYYHGATGQTIRARIEDEAGAVFGPELTLVENAAFLAAGRPGFYESSFTPDAAGRWTALIYYSSVKYGQMFYDVGGSLTVQEKSDVQDEAEDALEGEDLDHLLKVAHPTGAPVADTILDLIMNKGAGQTFNRATDSLEFLGEITAAILADTDTIVWGDITGIVNDIGVFPTANYATLAAYVEDIRARLIVILADVTGLAGAAMRGTDGAALVADGWDAGLATILDNFTGVRIGYLDELDFALQEAIAAIATQIGS
;
A
#
# COMPACT_ATOMS: atom_id res chain seq x y z
N MET A 1 64.50 22.23 -20.74
CA MET A 1 63.70 23.28 -20.05
C MET A 1 64.36 23.54 -18.72
N GLY A 2 64.89 24.75 -18.49
CA GLY A 2 65.43 25.11 -17.17
C GLY A 2 64.31 25.63 -16.27
N PHE A 3 64.41 25.40 -14.96
CA PHE A 3 63.46 25.98 -13.99
C PHE A 3 64.17 26.99 -13.09
N LYS A 4 63.40 27.98 -12.62
CA LYS A 4 63.86 29.01 -11.69
C LYS A 4 63.51 28.59 -10.27
N ILE A 5 64.50 28.62 -9.41
CA ILE A 5 64.36 28.36 -7.98
C ILE A 5 64.26 29.73 -7.32
N GLY A 6 63.06 30.11 -6.89
CA GLY A 6 62.80 31.34 -6.17
C GLY A 6 62.46 31.04 -4.71
N VAL A 7 63.12 31.70 -3.78
CA VAL A 7 62.86 31.57 -2.34
C VAL A 7 62.62 32.94 -1.75
N ALA A 8 61.46 33.10 -1.09
CA ALA A 8 61.19 34.26 -0.25
C ALA A 8 61.56 33.94 1.20
N ILE A 9 62.53 34.67 1.75
CA ILE A 9 62.90 34.56 3.16
C ILE A 9 62.38 35.80 3.90
N PRO A 10 61.52 35.64 4.93
CA PRO A 10 60.97 36.76 5.68
C PRO A 10 62.07 37.66 6.26
N ILE A 11 61.96 38.96 6.01
CA ILE A 11 62.92 40.01 6.35
C ILE A 11 63.24 40.08 7.86
N GLY A 12 62.31 39.60 8.71
CA GLY A 12 62.45 39.62 10.16
C GLY A 12 63.51 38.68 10.74
N TYR A 13 64.02 37.71 9.98
CA TYR A 13 64.91 36.70 10.53
C TYR A 13 66.40 37.03 10.41
N TYR A 14 66.95 37.51 9.28
CA TYR A 14 68.41 37.66 9.16
C TYR A 14 68.88 38.61 8.05
N HIS A 15 68.72 39.93 8.22
CA HIS A 15 69.30 40.94 7.30
C HIS A 15 70.48 41.71 7.93
N GLY A 16 71.21 41.09 8.87
CA GLY A 16 72.12 41.80 9.77
C GLY A 16 73.63 41.50 9.65
N ALA A 17 74.07 40.52 8.87
CA ALA A 17 75.48 40.18 8.77
C ALA A 17 75.93 40.02 7.32
N THR A 18 76.71 40.98 6.85
CA THR A 18 77.45 40.91 5.59
C THR A 18 78.28 39.62 5.55
N GLY A 19 77.99 38.72 4.59
CA GLY A 19 78.73 37.48 4.38
C GLY A 19 77.95 36.17 4.53
N GLN A 20 76.66 36.21 4.89
CA GLN A 20 75.84 34.99 4.92
C GLN A 20 75.30 34.67 3.51
N THR A 21 75.55 33.45 3.03
CA THR A 21 75.12 32.99 1.69
C THR A 21 73.97 32.00 1.85
N ILE A 22 72.90 32.21 1.08
CA ILE A 22 71.85 31.20 0.89
C ILE A 22 72.31 30.28 -0.23
N ARG A 23 72.21 28.98 0.01
CA ARG A 23 72.63 27.96 -0.93
C ARG A 23 71.50 26.99 -1.20
N ALA A 24 71.43 26.48 -2.42
CA ALA A 24 70.54 25.39 -2.79
C ALA A 24 71.39 24.19 -3.20
N ARG A 25 71.08 23.04 -2.61
CA ARG A 25 71.59 21.74 -3.05
C ARG A 25 70.51 21.06 -3.87
N ILE A 26 70.87 20.59 -5.05
CA ILE A 26 69.95 19.88 -5.92
C ILE A 26 70.21 18.38 -5.76
N GLU A 27 69.16 17.63 -5.54
CA GLU A 27 69.17 16.18 -5.43
C GLU A 27 68.22 15.57 -6.45
N ASP A 28 68.58 14.43 -7.03
CA ASP A 28 67.67 13.63 -7.84
C ASP A 28 66.67 12.83 -6.97
N GLU A 29 65.82 12.02 -7.58
CA GLU A 29 64.83 11.20 -6.89
C GLU A 29 65.47 10.16 -5.93
N ALA A 30 66.70 9.73 -6.22
CA ALA A 30 67.46 8.81 -5.38
C ALA A 30 68.20 9.53 -4.24
N GLY A 31 68.13 10.86 -4.16
CA GLY A 31 68.84 11.69 -3.18
C GLY A 31 70.31 11.93 -3.53
N ALA A 32 70.74 11.64 -4.76
CA ALA A 32 72.11 11.90 -5.20
C ALA A 32 72.29 13.40 -5.48
N VAL A 33 73.33 13.99 -4.89
CA VAL A 33 73.64 15.42 -5.05
C VAL A 33 74.13 15.70 -6.46
N PHE A 34 73.46 16.59 -7.16
CA PHE A 34 73.77 16.96 -8.52
C PHE A 34 74.48 18.32 -8.61
N GLY A 35 75.75 18.29 -9.01
CA GLY A 35 76.57 19.49 -9.23
C GLY A 35 77.00 20.25 -7.96
N PRO A 36 77.64 21.42 -8.10
CA PRO A 36 78.01 22.26 -6.97
C PRO A 36 76.77 22.93 -6.33
N GLU A 37 76.86 23.27 -5.05
CA GLU A 37 75.82 24.06 -4.37
C GLU A 37 75.59 25.39 -5.09
N LEU A 38 74.35 25.67 -5.44
CA LEU A 38 73.94 26.89 -6.11
C LEU A 38 73.89 28.02 -5.07
N THR A 39 74.65 29.10 -5.30
CA THR A 39 74.48 30.31 -4.49
C THR A 39 73.27 31.08 -5.01
N LEU A 40 72.28 31.34 -4.16
CA LEU A 40 71.14 32.18 -4.56
C LEU A 40 71.52 33.65 -4.39
N VAL A 41 71.17 34.45 -5.39
CA VAL A 41 71.45 35.89 -5.43
C VAL A 41 70.17 36.65 -5.16
N GLU A 42 70.25 37.73 -4.39
CA GLU A 42 69.09 38.58 -4.12
C GLU A 42 68.57 39.18 -5.44
N ASN A 43 67.27 39.03 -5.68
CA ASN A 43 66.68 39.48 -6.93
C ASN A 43 66.61 41.01 -6.94
N ALA A 44 67.34 41.61 -7.88
CA ALA A 44 67.47 43.07 -8.00
C ALA A 44 66.13 43.80 -8.20
N ALA A 45 65.14 43.18 -8.87
CA ALA A 45 63.84 43.79 -9.10
C ALA A 45 62.99 43.84 -7.82
N PHE A 46 63.07 42.80 -6.99
CA PHE A 46 62.41 42.78 -5.68
C PHE A 46 63.07 43.73 -4.69
N LEU A 47 64.40 43.82 -4.72
CA LEU A 47 65.16 44.79 -3.93
C LEU A 47 64.79 46.23 -4.32
N ALA A 48 64.72 46.53 -5.62
CA ALA A 48 64.30 47.84 -6.13
C ALA A 48 62.85 48.21 -5.76
N ALA A 49 61.99 47.21 -5.55
CA ALA A 49 60.60 47.40 -5.10
C ALA A 49 60.43 47.52 -3.57
N GLY A 50 61.54 47.60 -2.81
CA GLY A 50 61.50 47.69 -1.35
C GLY A 50 61.06 46.39 -0.65
N ARG A 51 61.17 45.25 -1.34
CA ARG A 51 60.84 43.91 -0.82
C ARG A 51 62.12 43.06 -0.73
N PRO A 52 63.04 43.36 0.21
CA PRO A 52 64.26 42.59 0.37
C PRO A 52 63.96 41.15 0.80
N GLY A 53 64.93 40.25 0.60
CA GLY A 53 64.81 38.85 1.05
C GLY A 53 64.23 37.87 0.02
N PHE A 54 64.07 38.27 -1.24
CA PHE A 54 63.79 37.33 -2.33
C PHE A 54 65.07 36.96 -3.07
N TYR A 55 65.39 35.66 -3.07
CA TYR A 55 66.60 35.14 -3.69
C TYR A 55 66.25 34.18 -4.81
N GLU A 56 66.97 34.27 -5.92
CA GLU A 56 66.70 33.46 -7.11
C GLU A 56 67.99 32.82 -7.63
N SER A 57 67.87 31.61 -8.17
CA SER A 57 68.89 30.96 -8.98
C SER A 57 68.23 30.11 -10.06
N SER A 58 68.92 29.86 -11.16
CA SER A 58 68.43 29.03 -12.26
C SER A 58 69.18 27.71 -12.30
N PHE A 59 68.44 26.61 -12.40
CA PHE A 59 68.99 25.27 -12.60
C PHE A 59 68.38 24.65 -13.85
N THR A 60 69.20 23.96 -14.64
CA THR A 60 68.73 23.19 -15.80
C THR A 60 69.11 21.73 -15.57
N PRO A 61 68.14 20.86 -15.29
CA PRO A 61 68.37 19.43 -15.17
C PRO A 61 68.95 18.85 -16.45
N ASP A 62 69.82 17.85 -16.30
CA ASP A 62 70.39 17.08 -17.41
C ASP A 62 69.53 15.88 -17.82
N ALA A 63 68.60 15.47 -16.96
CA ALA A 63 67.65 14.38 -17.20
C ALA A 63 66.22 14.73 -16.75
N ALA A 64 65.24 14.02 -17.34
CA ALA A 64 63.88 14.03 -16.86
C ALA A 64 63.74 13.22 -15.57
N GLY A 65 62.81 13.62 -14.71
CA GLY A 65 62.54 12.97 -13.43
C GLY A 65 62.17 13.96 -12.33
N ARG A 66 61.99 13.44 -11.12
CA ARG A 66 61.72 14.23 -9.93
C ARG A 66 63.02 14.76 -9.33
N TRP A 67 63.07 16.06 -9.10
CA TRP A 67 64.19 16.78 -8.52
C TRP A 67 63.79 17.46 -7.22
N THR A 68 64.69 17.46 -6.24
CA THR A 68 64.50 18.13 -4.96
C THR A 68 65.55 19.23 -4.79
N ALA A 69 65.10 20.46 -4.58
CA ALA A 69 65.97 21.57 -4.20
C ALA A 69 65.91 21.76 -2.69
N LEU A 70 66.99 21.42 -1.99
CA LEU A 70 67.16 21.67 -0.56
C LEU A 70 67.78 23.04 -0.35
N ILE A 71 67.09 23.91 0.39
CA ILE A 71 67.52 25.28 0.62
C ILE A 71 68.18 25.37 1.99
N TYR A 72 69.41 25.88 2.02
CA TYR A 72 70.20 26.08 3.22
C TYR A 72 70.45 27.56 3.45
N TYR A 73 70.35 27.95 4.72
CA TYR A 73 70.85 29.21 5.22
C TYR A 73 72.07 28.91 6.11
N SER A 74 73.26 29.34 5.67
CA SER A 74 74.51 28.87 6.28
C SER A 74 74.59 27.33 6.26
N SER A 75 74.61 26.67 7.43
CA SER A 75 74.65 25.20 7.55
C SER A 75 73.30 24.56 7.93
N VAL A 76 72.22 25.35 8.00
CA VAL A 76 70.90 24.88 8.46
C VAL A 76 69.93 24.77 7.28
N LYS A 77 69.27 23.61 7.13
CA LYS A 77 68.21 23.41 6.13
C LYS A 77 67.00 24.26 6.50
N TYR A 78 66.63 25.16 5.60
CA TYR A 78 65.51 26.09 5.77
C TYR A 78 64.23 25.58 5.08
N GLY A 79 64.37 24.87 3.96
CA GLY A 79 63.23 24.38 3.19
C GLY A 79 63.61 23.36 2.13
N GLN A 80 62.59 22.83 1.46
CA GLN A 80 62.76 21.99 0.29
C GLN A 80 61.65 22.27 -0.73
N MET A 81 61.97 22.18 -2.01
CA MET A 81 61.02 22.31 -3.11
C MET A 81 61.15 21.11 -4.04
N PHE A 82 60.02 20.64 -4.57
CA PHE A 82 59.98 19.52 -5.52
C PHE A 82 59.67 20.04 -6.91
N TYR A 83 60.40 19.55 -7.89
CA TYR A 83 60.22 19.86 -9.29
C TYR A 83 60.14 18.55 -10.06
N ASP A 84 59.09 18.40 -10.86
CA ASP A 84 59.03 17.32 -11.83
C ASP A 84 59.41 17.89 -13.20
N VAL A 85 60.48 17.38 -13.79
CA VAL A 85 61.04 17.89 -15.05
C VAL A 85 60.89 16.79 -16.07
N GLY A 86 60.10 17.04 -17.11
CA GLY A 86 59.85 16.03 -18.14
C GLY A 86 58.85 14.94 -17.72
N GLY A 87 58.47 14.86 -16.44
CA GLY A 87 57.14 14.39 -16.11
C GLY A 87 56.16 15.30 -16.83
N SER A 88 55.23 14.72 -17.57
CA SER A 88 54.05 15.46 -17.95
C SER A 88 53.43 15.85 -16.62
N LEU A 89 53.59 17.11 -16.21
CA LEU A 89 52.55 17.74 -15.44
C LEU A 89 51.39 17.81 -16.43
N THR A 90 50.73 16.68 -16.66
CA THR A 90 49.33 16.69 -17.04
C THR A 90 48.72 17.43 -15.87
N VAL A 91 48.62 18.76 -16.00
CA VAL A 91 47.31 19.37 -15.83
C VAL A 91 46.42 18.36 -16.53
N GLN A 92 45.79 17.45 -15.75
CA GLN A 92 44.87 16.49 -16.33
C GLN A 92 44.05 17.35 -17.24
N GLU A 93 44.16 17.10 -18.55
CA GLU A 93 43.45 17.98 -19.46
C GLU A 93 42.00 17.89 -19.03
N LYS A 94 41.22 18.94 -19.23
CA LYS A 94 39.83 18.94 -18.76
C LYS A 94 39.10 17.64 -19.17
N SER A 95 39.48 17.04 -20.31
CA SER A 95 39.09 15.70 -20.75
C SER A 95 39.39 14.60 -19.74
N ASP A 96 40.61 14.49 -19.21
CA ASP A 96 41.02 13.37 -18.36
C ASP A 96 40.30 13.41 -16.99
N VAL A 97 40.06 14.61 -16.45
CA VAL A 97 39.23 14.79 -15.25
C VAL A 97 37.78 14.42 -15.53
N GLN A 98 37.29 14.72 -16.74
CA GLN A 98 35.93 14.39 -17.14
C GLN A 98 35.75 12.88 -17.30
N ASP A 99 36.69 12.22 -17.97
CA ASP A 99 36.69 10.77 -18.16
C ASP A 99 36.73 10.04 -16.80
N GLU A 100 37.62 10.47 -15.89
CA GLU A 100 37.72 9.87 -14.55
C GLU A 100 36.46 10.11 -13.69
N ALA A 101 35.81 11.27 -13.85
CA ALA A 101 34.54 11.56 -13.19
C ALA A 101 33.36 10.76 -13.78
N GLU A 102 33.33 10.56 -15.09
CA GLU A 102 32.33 9.73 -15.77
C GLU A 102 32.47 8.26 -15.35
N ASP A 103 33.68 7.71 -15.36
CA ASP A 103 33.96 6.34 -14.89
C ASP A 103 33.53 6.15 -13.42
N ALA A 104 33.81 7.13 -12.56
CA ALA A 104 33.43 7.07 -11.14
C ALA A 104 31.91 7.13 -10.94
N LEU A 105 31.20 7.95 -11.73
CA LEU A 105 29.74 8.03 -11.71
C LEU A 105 29.11 6.72 -12.23
N GLU A 106 29.72 6.11 -13.25
CA GLU A 106 29.29 4.83 -13.82
C GLU A 106 29.47 3.68 -12.82
N GLY A 107 30.61 3.64 -12.13
CA GLY A 107 30.94 2.58 -11.17
C GLY A 107 30.03 2.54 -9.94
N GLU A 108 29.50 3.69 -9.53
CA GLU A 108 28.53 3.80 -8.42
C GLU A 108 27.06 3.78 -8.91
N ASP A 109 26.84 3.55 -10.21
CA ASP A 109 25.52 3.53 -10.84
C ASP A 109 24.70 4.82 -10.56
N LEU A 110 25.41 5.95 -10.39
CA LEU A 110 24.77 7.25 -10.17
C LEU A 110 24.18 7.80 -11.48
N ASP A 111 24.59 7.23 -12.61
CA ASP A 111 24.02 7.44 -13.93
C ASP A 111 22.89 6.44 -14.26
N HIS A 112 22.48 5.56 -13.32
CA HIS A 112 21.43 4.56 -13.52
C HIS A 112 20.11 5.16 -14.03
N LEU A 113 19.71 6.34 -13.53
CA LEU A 113 18.51 7.03 -14.02
C LEU A 113 18.66 7.46 -15.48
N LEU A 114 19.86 7.84 -15.90
CA LEU A 114 20.16 8.16 -17.29
C LEU A 114 20.22 6.88 -18.15
N LYS A 115 20.85 5.80 -17.67
CA LYS A 115 20.96 4.51 -18.36
C LYS A 115 19.62 3.81 -18.55
N VAL A 116 18.81 3.73 -17.49
CA VAL A 116 17.50 3.05 -17.49
C VAL A 116 16.47 3.82 -18.29
N ALA A 117 16.52 5.16 -18.24
CA ALA A 117 15.62 5.98 -19.03
C ALA A 117 16.12 6.24 -20.46
N HIS A 118 17.44 6.14 -20.72
CA HIS A 118 18.02 6.65 -21.96
C HIS A 118 19.46 6.21 -22.35
N PRO A 119 19.66 5.14 -23.15
CA PRO A 119 20.99 4.68 -23.56
C PRO A 119 21.72 5.59 -24.57
N THR A 120 21.08 6.61 -25.16
CA THR A 120 21.70 7.51 -26.16
C THR A 120 21.86 8.97 -25.72
N GLY A 121 21.78 9.25 -24.41
CA GLY A 121 22.27 10.51 -23.82
C GLY A 121 21.34 11.73 -23.74
N ALA A 122 20.08 11.67 -24.19
CA ALA A 122 19.09 12.75 -23.99
C ALA A 122 17.70 12.15 -23.72
N PRO A 123 16.97 12.46 -22.64
CA PRO A 123 15.70 11.80 -22.30
C PRO A 123 14.75 11.61 -23.48
N VAL A 124 14.04 10.48 -23.56
CA VAL A 124 13.06 10.23 -24.64
C VAL A 124 12.02 11.34 -24.56
N ALA A 125 11.71 11.96 -25.70
CA ALA A 125 10.71 13.03 -25.78
C ALA A 125 9.41 12.63 -25.06
N ASP A 126 8.83 13.57 -24.32
CA ASP A 126 7.59 13.40 -23.53
C ASP A 126 7.69 12.42 -22.34
N THR A 127 8.89 11.95 -21.98
CA THR A 127 9.08 11.25 -20.69
C THR A 127 9.11 12.25 -19.53
N ILE A 128 8.84 11.78 -18.31
CA ILE A 128 8.95 12.60 -17.10
C ILE A 128 10.32 13.31 -17.01
N LEU A 129 11.40 12.67 -17.44
CA LEU A 129 12.72 13.29 -17.45
C LEU A 129 12.89 14.33 -18.56
N ASP A 130 12.30 14.14 -19.75
CA ASP A 130 12.26 15.16 -20.80
C ASP A 130 11.45 16.38 -20.38
N LEU A 131 10.30 16.18 -19.75
CA LEU A 131 9.47 17.27 -19.22
C LEU A 131 10.16 18.08 -18.11
N ILE A 132 11.02 17.43 -17.32
CA ILE A 132 11.81 18.10 -16.27
C ILE A 132 13.06 18.80 -16.86
N MET A 133 13.74 18.18 -17.83
CA MET A 133 15.05 18.62 -18.32
C MET A 133 14.97 19.53 -19.56
N ASN A 134 13.94 19.37 -20.38
CA ASN A 134 13.83 19.95 -21.72
C ASN A 134 12.60 20.86 -21.81
N LYS A 135 12.56 21.82 -20.90
CA LYS A 135 11.58 22.91 -20.97
C LYS A 135 11.87 23.73 -22.24
N GLY A 136 10.83 24.05 -23.03
CA GLY A 136 10.99 24.71 -24.33
C GLY A 136 11.92 25.92 -24.29
N ALA A 137 12.72 26.12 -25.35
CA ALA A 137 13.80 27.10 -25.41
C ALA A 137 13.41 28.45 -24.77
N GLY A 138 13.95 28.75 -23.59
CA GLY A 138 13.70 29.99 -22.86
C GLY A 138 13.15 29.84 -21.43
N GLN A 139 12.85 28.62 -20.96
CA GLN A 139 12.43 28.41 -19.58
C GLN A 139 13.56 27.78 -18.74
N THR A 140 14.18 28.58 -17.87
CA THR A 140 15.12 28.09 -16.85
C THR A 140 14.33 27.47 -15.72
N PHE A 141 14.67 26.23 -15.32
CA PHE A 141 14.06 25.60 -14.14
C PHE A 141 14.17 26.53 -12.92
N ASN A 142 13.02 26.94 -12.39
CA ASN A 142 12.95 27.75 -11.19
C ASN A 142 12.27 26.95 -10.09
N ARG A 143 13.06 26.51 -9.11
CA ARG A 143 12.60 25.68 -7.98
C ARG A 143 11.40 26.28 -7.24
N ALA A 144 11.26 27.61 -7.21
CA ALA A 144 10.15 28.29 -6.53
C ALA A 144 8.84 28.23 -7.32
N THR A 145 8.88 28.25 -8.66
CA THR A 145 7.68 28.27 -9.51
C THR A 145 7.33 26.90 -10.05
N ASP A 146 8.32 26.09 -10.41
CA ASP A 146 8.11 24.87 -11.19
C ASP A 146 7.69 23.69 -10.30
N SER A 147 8.19 23.65 -9.06
CA SER A 147 7.68 22.71 -8.04
C SER A 147 6.22 23.01 -7.68
N LEU A 148 5.81 24.27 -7.77
CA LEU A 148 4.45 24.72 -7.46
C LEU A 148 3.50 24.55 -8.66
N GLU A 149 4.02 24.71 -9.88
CA GLU A 149 3.34 24.41 -11.15
C GLU A 149 2.95 22.93 -11.20
N PHE A 150 3.87 22.03 -10.87
CA PHE A 150 3.59 20.58 -10.76
C PHE A 150 2.48 20.27 -9.75
N LEU A 151 2.51 20.89 -8.57
CA LEU A 151 1.44 20.72 -7.57
C LEU A 151 0.11 21.29 -8.07
N GLY A 152 0.15 22.40 -8.83
CA GLY A 152 -1.01 22.99 -9.47
C GLY A 152 -1.63 22.07 -10.52
N GLU A 153 -0.81 21.43 -11.34
CA GLU A 153 -1.23 20.44 -12.35
C GLU A 153 -1.85 19.20 -11.71
N ILE A 154 -1.24 18.66 -10.66
CA ILE A 154 -1.82 17.55 -9.87
C ILE A 154 -3.17 17.97 -9.28
N THR A 155 -3.25 19.17 -8.69
CA THR A 155 -4.49 19.66 -8.09
C THR A 155 -5.58 19.82 -9.15
N ALA A 156 -5.24 20.31 -10.34
CA ALA A 156 -6.17 20.43 -11.45
C ALA A 156 -6.64 19.07 -11.97
N ALA A 157 -5.76 18.07 -12.06
CA ALA A 157 -6.13 16.70 -12.45
C ALA A 157 -7.08 16.06 -11.41
N ILE A 158 -6.80 16.21 -10.11
CA ILE A 158 -7.68 15.72 -9.04
C ILE A 158 -9.04 16.41 -9.09
N LEU A 159 -9.07 17.72 -9.34
CA LEU A 159 -10.32 18.47 -9.47
C LEU A 159 -11.12 18.00 -10.69
N ALA A 160 -10.47 17.72 -11.83
CA ALA A 160 -11.12 17.18 -13.01
C ALA A 160 -11.70 15.77 -12.76
N ASP A 161 -10.95 14.88 -12.11
CA ASP A 161 -11.43 13.54 -11.74
C ASP A 161 -12.56 13.62 -10.70
N THR A 162 -12.48 14.55 -9.75
CA THR A 162 -13.56 14.78 -8.78
C THR A 162 -14.80 15.39 -9.43
N ASP A 163 -14.64 16.21 -10.48
CA ASP A 163 -15.74 16.70 -11.32
C ASP A 163 -16.40 15.57 -12.13
N THR A 164 -15.66 14.49 -12.45
CA THR A 164 -16.25 13.27 -13.04
C THR A 164 -16.98 12.40 -12.02
N ILE A 165 -16.79 12.62 -10.72
CA ILE A 165 -17.71 12.13 -9.70
C ILE A 165 -18.97 12.99 -9.80
N VAL A 166 -19.84 12.62 -10.74
CA VAL A 166 -21.11 13.29 -10.93
C VAL A 166 -21.89 13.10 -9.64
N TRP A 167 -22.25 14.19 -8.96
CA TRP A 167 -23.09 14.12 -7.75
C TRP A 167 -24.41 13.36 -7.96
N GLY A 168 -24.85 13.25 -9.22
CA GLY A 168 -25.93 12.36 -9.66
C GLY A 168 -25.66 10.86 -9.42
N ASP A 169 -24.43 10.39 -9.58
CA ASP A 169 -24.05 8.99 -9.30
C ASP A 169 -24.07 8.72 -7.80
N ILE A 170 -23.55 9.65 -6.98
CA ILE A 170 -23.66 9.57 -5.51
C ILE A 170 -25.12 9.58 -5.08
N THR A 171 -25.94 10.45 -5.67
CA THR A 171 -27.39 10.52 -5.39
C THR A 171 -28.09 9.23 -5.82
N GLY A 172 -27.68 8.63 -6.95
CA GLY A 172 -28.16 7.34 -7.43
C GLY A 172 -27.84 6.22 -6.45
N ILE A 173 -26.61 6.13 -5.97
CA ILE A 173 -26.19 5.14 -4.95
C ILE A 173 -26.97 5.34 -3.64
N VAL A 174 -27.12 6.58 -3.18
CA VAL A 174 -27.89 6.88 -1.96
C VAL A 174 -29.36 6.50 -2.13
N ASN A 175 -29.94 6.73 -3.32
CA ASN A 175 -31.29 6.28 -3.63
C ASN A 175 -31.37 4.76 -3.71
N ASP A 176 -30.41 4.06 -4.32
CA ASP A 176 -30.41 2.60 -4.40
C ASP A 176 -30.27 1.94 -3.02
N ILE A 177 -29.51 2.55 -2.11
CA ILE A 177 -29.35 2.08 -0.72
C ILE A 177 -30.56 2.44 0.14
N GLY A 178 -31.10 3.66 -0.02
CA GLY A 178 -32.24 4.17 0.77
C GLY A 178 -33.60 3.67 0.30
N VAL A 179 -33.70 3.24 -0.96
CA VAL A 179 -34.90 2.65 -1.55
C VAL A 179 -34.79 1.13 -1.48
N PHE A 180 -35.01 0.58 -0.28
CA PHE A 180 -35.78 -0.66 -0.26
C PHE A 180 -37.14 -0.31 -0.88
N PRO A 181 -37.56 -0.95 -1.99
CA PRO A 181 -38.71 -0.47 -2.74
C PRO A 181 -39.93 -0.35 -1.82
N THR A 182 -40.48 0.84 -1.68
CA THR A 182 -41.74 1.07 -0.96
C THR A 182 -42.87 0.19 -1.50
N ALA A 183 -42.79 -0.19 -2.79
CA ALA A 183 -43.61 -1.21 -3.42
C ALA A 183 -43.51 -2.59 -2.74
N ASN A 184 -42.33 -2.99 -2.24
CA ASN A 184 -42.14 -4.25 -1.53
C ASN A 184 -42.78 -4.22 -0.13
N TYR A 185 -42.78 -3.08 0.56
CA TYR A 185 -43.50 -2.92 1.83
C TYR A 185 -45.01 -2.93 1.65
N ALA A 186 -45.53 -2.26 0.61
CA ALA A 186 -46.95 -2.30 0.28
C ALA A 186 -47.40 -3.72 -0.11
N THR A 187 -46.58 -4.42 -0.89
CA THR A 187 -46.83 -5.81 -1.28
C THR A 187 -46.78 -6.75 -0.07
N LEU A 188 -45.77 -6.63 0.79
CA LEU A 188 -45.68 -7.41 2.03
C LEU A 188 -46.87 -7.14 2.96
N ALA A 189 -47.26 -5.88 3.14
CA ALA A 189 -48.42 -5.52 3.95
C ALA A 189 -49.71 -6.14 3.41
N ALA A 190 -49.90 -6.11 2.08
CA ALA A 190 -51.04 -6.76 1.44
C ALA A 190 -51.03 -8.30 1.64
N TYR A 191 -49.87 -8.95 1.48
CA TYR A 191 -49.73 -10.38 1.77
C TYR A 191 -50.02 -10.73 3.23
N VAL A 192 -49.56 -9.90 4.17
CA VAL A 192 -49.81 -10.09 5.61
C VAL A 192 -51.31 -9.98 5.93
N GLU A 193 -52.01 -9.00 5.36
CA GLU A 193 -53.46 -8.86 5.55
C GLU A 193 -54.26 -10.01 4.90
N ASP A 194 -53.85 -10.50 3.72
CA ASP A 194 -54.46 -11.71 3.11
C ASP A 194 -54.29 -12.94 4.01
N ILE A 195 -53.06 -13.18 4.50
CA ILE A 195 -52.77 -14.29 5.43
C ILE A 195 -53.61 -14.16 6.70
N ARG A 196 -53.69 -12.95 7.28
CA ARG A 196 -54.50 -12.66 8.46
C ARG A 196 -55.98 -12.94 8.23
N ALA A 197 -56.54 -12.50 7.10
CA ALA A 197 -57.94 -12.74 6.75
C ALA A 197 -58.24 -14.24 6.60
N ARG A 198 -57.35 -14.99 5.94
CA ARG A 198 -57.47 -16.44 5.78
C ARG A 198 -57.40 -17.18 7.12
N LEU A 199 -56.51 -16.77 8.01
CA LEU A 199 -56.40 -17.33 9.36
C LEU A 199 -57.67 -17.12 10.19
N ILE A 200 -58.33 -15.95 10.07
CA ILE A 200 -59.60 -15.67 10.75
C ILE A 200 -60.70 -16.64 10.29
N VAL A 201 -60.80 -16.88 8.97
CA VAL A 201 -61.78 -17.82 8.41
C VAL A 201 -61.51 -19.24 8.90
N ILE A 202 -60.26 -19.70 8.84
CA ILE A 202 -59.87 -21.03 9.32
C ILE A 202 -60.21 -21.20 10.82
N LEU A 203 -59.93 -20.18 11.63
CA LEU A 203 -60.24 -20.22 13.06
C LEU A 203 -61.75 -20.29 13.31
N ALA A 204 -62.56 -19.59 12.51
CA ALA A 204 -64.01 -19.67 12.60
C ALA A 204 -64.52 -21.07 12.22
N ASP A 205 -63.98 -21.67 11.16
CA ASP A 205 -64.32 -23.03 10.73
C ASP A 205 -63.96 -24.08 11.79
N VAL A 206 -62.74 -23.99 12.36
CA VAL A 206 -62.29 -24.90 13.44
C VAL A 206 -63.17 -24.77 14.68
N THR A 207 -63.53 -23.53 15.05
CA THR A 207 -64.43 -23.27 16.19
C THR A 207 -65.83 -23.82 15.92
N GLY A 208 -66.34 -23.66 14.69
CA GLY A 208 -67.60 -24.22 14.25
C GLY A 208 -67.61 -25.74 14.26
N LEU A 209 -66.52 -26.37 13.81
CA LEU A 209 -66.37 -27.82 13.81
C LEU A 209 -66.27 -28.37 15.24
N ALA A 210 -65.51 -27.72 16.13
CA ALA A 210 -65.45 -28.09 17.54
C ALA A 210 -66.84 -27.96 18.21
N GLY A 211 -67.59 -26.90 17.91
CA GLY A 211 -68.93 -26.69 18.44
C GLY A 211 -69.99 -27.63 17.87
N ALA A 212 -69.90 -28.03 16.60
CA ALA A 212 -70.89 -28.90 15.96
C ALA A 212 -70.56 -30.40 16.13
N ALA A 213 -69.28 -30.79 16.04
CA ALA A 213 -68.86 -32.18 16.18
C ALA A 213 -68.87 -32.65 17.65
N MET A 214 -68.68 -31.75 18.63
CA MET A 214 -68.80 -32.12 20.06
C MET A 214 -70.23 -32.07 20.59
N ARG A 215 -71.23 -31.63 19.81
CA ARG A 215 -72.64 -31.76 20.21
C ARG A 215 -73.18 -33.20 20.10
N GLY A 216 -72.41 -34.12 19.51
CA GLY A 216 -72.68 -35.56 19.59
C GLY A 216 -72.47 -36.17 20.98
N THR A 217 -71.94 -35.41 21.95
CA THR A 217 -71.82 -35.83 23.36
C THR A 217 -72.85 -35.20 24.29
N ASP A 218 -73.72 -34.33 23.78
CA ASP A 218 -74.87 -33.86 24.54
C ASP A 218 -75.86 -35.02 24.60
N GLY A 219 -75.85 -35.80 25.68
CA GLY A 219 -76.76 -36.95 25.86
C GLY A 219 -78.25 -36.63 25.62
N ALA A 220 -78.62 -35.35 25.60
CA ALA A 220 -79.95 -34.87 25.20
C ALA A 220 -80.30 -35.13 23.72
N ALA A 221 -79.35 -35.10 22.78
CA ALA A 221 -79.63 -35.37 21.36
C ALA A 221 -79.84 -36.86 21.08
N LEU A 222 -79.06 -37.73 21.76
CA LEU A 222 -79.28 -39.19 21.70
C LEU A 222 -80.64 -39.60 22.27
N VAL A 223 -81.12 -38.89 23.31
CA VAL A 223 -82.45 -39.08 23.91
C VAL A 223 -83.57 -38.54 23.00
N ALA A 224 -83.31 -37.48 22.23
CA ALA A 224 -84.30 -36.87 21.35
C ALA A 224 -84.57 -37.67 20.06
N ASP A 225 -83.59 -38.42 19.54
CA ASP A 225 -83.70 -39.18 18.28
C ASP A 225 -84.54 -40.48 18.39
N GLY A 226 -85.34 -40.62 19.44
CA GLY A 226 -86.31 -41.71 19.57
C GLY A 226 -85.69 -43.07 19.86
N TRP A 227 -84.41 -43.11 20.25
CA TRP A 227 -83.75 -44.37 20.63
C TRP A 227 -84.39 -44.96 21.89
N ASP A 228 -84.75 -44.12 22.86
CA ASP A 228 -85.48 -44.56 24.07
C ASP A 228 -86.87 -45.11 23.73
N ALA A 229 -87.58 -44.46 22.81
CA ALA A 229 -88.89 -44.92 22.34
C ALA A 229 -88.79 -46.23 21.55
N GLY A 230 -87.76 -46.36 20.71
CA GLY A 230 -87.46 -47.58 19.95
C GLY A 230 -87.09 -48.75 20.87
N LEU A 231 -86.22 -48.50 21.86
CA LEU A 231 -85.82 -49.51 22.85
C LEU A 231 -87.01 -49.94 23.71
N ALA A 232 -87.84 -48.99 24.17
CA ALA A 232 -89.06 -49.30 24.92
C ALA A 232 -90.01 -50.18 24.09
N THR A 233 -90.23 -49.84 22.82
CA THR A 233 -91.08 -50.63 21.91
C THR A 233 -90.54 -52.05 21.71
N ILE A 234 -89.22 -52.22 21.56
CA ILE A 234 -88.58 -53.53 21.43
C ILE A 234 -88.76 -54.35 22.71
N LEU A 235 -88.57 -53.74 23.88
CA LEU A 235 -88.73 -54.41 25.17
C LEU A 235 -90.18 -54.82 25.44
N ASP A 236 -91.15 -53.99 25.07
CA ASP A 236 -92.58 -54.30 25.18
C ASP A 236 -92.97 -55.46 24.26
N ASN A 237 -92.52 -55.43 23.00
CA ASN A 237 -92.75 -56.51 22.04
C ASN A 237 -92.12 -57.82 22.54
N PHE A 238 -90.88 -57.80 23.02
CA PHE A 238 -90.21 -58.98 23.57
C PHE A 238 -90.95 -59.53 24.80
N THR A 239 -91.41 -58.65 25.68
CA THR A 239 -92.15 -59.05 26.89
C THR A 239 -93.50 -59.65 26.53
N GLY A 240 -94.23 -59.06 25.58
CA GLY A 240 -95.50 -59.60 25.09
C GLY A 240 -95.35 -60.97 24.45
N VAL A 241 -94.34 -61.15 23.59
CA VAL A 241 -94.02 -62.46 22.97
C VAL A 241 -93.67 -63.49 24.05
N ARG A 242 -92.87 -63.11 25.06
CA ARG A 242 -92.51 -64.00 26.16
C ARG A 242 -93.73 -64.43 26.98
N ILE A 243 -94.67 -63.53 27.26
CA ILE A 243 -95.92 -63.87 27.96
C ILE A 243 -96.73 -64.87 27.15
N GLY A 244 -96.91 -64.63 25.83
CA GLY A 244 -97.62 -65.56 24.96
C GLY A 244 -97.03 -66.98 24.96
N TYR A 245 -95.70 -67.10 24.86
CA TYR A 245 -95.05 -68.41 24.97
C TYR A 245 -95.24 -69.09 26.33
N LEU A 246 -95.29 -68.32 27.43
CA LEU A 246 -95.54 -68.87 28.76
C LEU A 246 -96.99 -69.37 28.90
N ASP A 247 -97.96 -68.66 28.34
CA ASP A 247 -99.37 -69.08 28.32
C ASP A 247 -99.56 -70.37 27.50
N GLU A 248 -98.92 -70.47 26.33
CA GLU A 248 -98.92 -71.69 25.51
C GLU A 248 -98.31 -72.88 26.25
N LEU A 249 -97.19 -72.65 26.96
CA LEU A 249 -96.52 -73.68 27.74
C LEU A 249 -97.34 -74.14 28.95
N ASP A 250 -98.05 -73.22 29.62
CA ASP A 250 -98.98 -73.55 30.70
C ASP A 250 -100.15 -74.41 30.20
N PHE A 251 -100.75 -74.03 29.06
CA PHE A 251 -101.82 -74.81 28.45
C PHE A 251 -101.37 -76.24 28.07
N ALA A 252 -100.23 -76.36 27.38
CA ALA A 252 -99.67 -77.66 27.01
C ALA A 252 -99.31 -78.52 28.24
N LEU A 253 -98.83 -77.89 29.32
CA LEU A 253 -98.54 -78.58 30.58
C LEU A 253 -99.81 -79.10 31.25
N GLN A 254 -100.88 -78.30 31.28
CA GLN A 254 -102.17 -78.70 31.83
C GLN A 254 -102.79 -79.88 31.04
N GLU A 255 -102.72 -79.84 29.70
CA GLU A 255 -103.16 -80.95 28.84
C GLU A 255 -102.35 -82.23 29.10
N ALA A 256 -101.02 -82.12 29.20
CA ALA A 256 -100.15 -83.25 29.49
C ALA A 256 -100.45 -83.87 30.87
N ILE A 257 -100.67 -83.03 31.89
CA ILE A 257 -101.07 -83.48 33.24
C ILE A 257 -102.41 -84.22 33.20
N ALA A 258 -103.41 -83.68 32.48
CA ALA A 258 -104.72 -84.32 32.34
C ALA A 258 -104.64 -85.68 31.62
N ALA A 259 -103.81 -85.79 30.58
CA ALA A 259 -103.56 -87.04 29.87
C ALA A 259 -102.92 -88.11 30.77
N ILE A 260 -101.93 -87.74 31.58
CA ILE A 260 -101.30 -88.65 32.56
C ILE A 260 -102.31 -89.10 33.61
N ALA A 261 -103.11 -88.19 34.15
CA ALA A 261 -104.15 -88.53 35.12
C ALA A 261 -105.16 -89.54 34.56
N THR A 262 -105.51 -89.41 33.28
CA THR A 262 -106.38 -90.35 32.56
C THR A 262 -105.75 -91.75 32.46
N GLN A 263 -104.45 -91.85 32.13
CA GLN A 263 -103.74 -93.13 32.02
C GLN A 263 -103.57 -93.86 33.36
N ILE A 264 -103.46 -93.14 34.48
CA ILE A 264 -103.35 -93.75 35.82
C ILE A 264 -104.72 -94.25 36.32
N GLY A 265 -105.81 -93.59 35.90
CA GLY A 265 -107.18 -93.95 36.29
C GLY A 265 -107.81 -95.09 35.49
N SER A 266 -107.16 -95.54 34.40
CA SER A 266 -107.57 -96.66 33.53
C SER A 266 -106.76 -97.92 33.81
#